data_AF-A0A2W5HCS6-F1
#
_entry.id   AF-A0A2W5HCS6-F1
#
_cell.length_a   1.000
_cell.length_b   1.000
_cell.length_c   1.000
_cell.angle_alpha   90.00
_cell.angle_beta   90.00
_cell.angle_gamma   90.00
#
_symmetry.space_group_name_H-M   'P 1'
#
loop_
_entity.id
_entity.type
_entity.pdbx_description
1 polymer ?
#
loop_
_entity_poly.entity_id
_entity_poly.type
_entity_poly.pdbx_seq_one_letter_code
_entity_poly.pdbx_strand_id
1 'polypeptide(L)'
;MILIEEIDVKEFRGLRNINLKLNRNNFAICGPNGTGKSGIVDAIEFALTGTISRLTGAGTGGITVKEHGPHVNCRTTPDKAIVKMSVYIPALKKQATIERSVKNAKNPTIIPSTPDVLEIFRRLEEHPELTLSRREIIRFILAEPLKRAKDVQALLRLDELEKTRAELKKLSNTCAKAVEPIRSMQSRAGESLSVALGITSPATAQILAAANSYRTILGLSPLTMLNNVPLADGIATDAEGESEKVNKATALADYVLVEQQIAYLQGEQFSKLLERTAGLLSRLNESDQRNVNKDGFYKTALEIFENDMCPACDVEIDFETFKRSIEAKRRSINEFIVQKAELDKQFREISEKIDAVMVPLRNIYSIGKNLKN
;
A
#
# COMPACT_ATOMS: atom_id res chain seq x y z
N MET A 1 -0.73 29.58 -18.95
CA MET A 1 0.55 30.06 -18.40
C MET A 1 0.56 31.58 -18.39
N ILE A 2 1.14 32.23 -17.39
CA ILE A 2 1.17 33.69 -17.23
C ILE A 2 2.53 34.26 -17.68
N LEU A 3 2.58 35.54 -18.03
CA LEU A 3 3.80 36.27 -18.35
C LEU A 3 3.95 37.45 -17.40
N ILE A 4 5.09 37.55 -16.71
CA ILE A 4 5.31 38.62 -15.72
C ILE A 4 5.75 39.90 -16.43
N GLU A 5 5.06 41.00 -16.14
CA GLU A 5 5.37 42.33 -16.68
C GLU A 5 6.23 43.11 -15.70
N GLU A 6 5.83 43.13 -14.44
CA GLU A 6 6.44 43.93 -13.40
C GLU A 6 6.28 43.25 -12.03
N ILE A 7 7.29 43.38 -11.18
CA ILE A 7 7.24 42.96 -9.78
C ILE A 7 7.74 44.10 -8.88
N ASP A 8 6.96 44.41 -7.86
CA ASP A 8 7.27 45.34 -6.77
C ASP A 8 7.32 44.55 -5.46
N VAL A 9 8.46 44.60 -4.78
CA VAL A 9 8.72 43.87 -3.54
C VAL A 9 9.14 44.85 -2.46
N LYS A 10 8.44 44.82 -1.32
CA LYS A 10 8.70 45.67 -0.15
C LYS A 10 8.93 44.82 1.09
N GLU A 11 9.97 45.15 1.84
CA GLU A 11 10.36 44.56 3.13
C GLU A 11 10.23 43.03 3.20
N PHE A 12 10.69 42.34 2.17
CA PHE A 12 10.58 40.89 2.01
C PHE A 12 11.97 40.25 1.90
N ARG A 13 12.28 39.29 2.77
CA ARG A 13 13.56 38.57 2.80
C ARG A 13 14.76 39.52 2.90
N GLY A 14 15.64 39.55 1.91
CA GLY A 14 16.77 40.48 1.84
C GLY A 14 16.46 41.80 1.10
N LEU A 15 15.22 41.98 0.64
CA LEU A 15 14.80 43.08 -0.22
C LEU A 15 13.99 44.09 0.60
N ARG A 16 14.43 45.34 0.64
CA ARG A 16 13.68 46.42 1.32
C ARG A 16 12.66 47.09 0.41
N ASN A 17 13.09 47.48 -0.79
CA ASN A 17 12.23 48.07 -1.80
C ASN A 17 12.87 47.83 -3.17
N ILE A 18 12.22 47.06 -4.03
CA ILE A 18 12.71 46.81 -5.38
C ILE A 18 11.53 46.76 -6.35
N ASN A 19 11.67 47.43 -7.48
CA ASN A 19 10.73 47.42 -8.57
C ASN A 19 11.47 46.97 -9.84
N LEU A 20 11.00 45.89 -10.47
CA LEU A 20 11.63 45.32 -11.66
C LEU A 20 10.59 45.18 -12.77
N LYS A 21 10.89 45.78 -13.92
CA LYS A 21 10.13 45.62 -15.16
C LYS A 21 10.72 44.49 -15.98
N LEU A 22 10.07 43.34 -15.94
CA LEU A 22 10.47 42.12 -16.64
C LEU A 22 9.98 42.10 -18.09
N ASN A 23 8.94 42.88 -18.40
CA ASN A 23 8.43 43.11 -19.75
C ASN A 23 8.15 41.81 -20.53
N ARG A 24 7.74 40.74 -19.82
CA ARG A 24 7.42 39.42 -20.41
C ARG A 24 8.59 38.73 -21.11
N ASN A 25 9.82 39.16 -20.84
CA ASN A 25 11.04 38.64 -21.46
C ASN A 25 11.88 37.82 -20.49
N ASN A 26 12.89 37.12 -21.03
CA ASN A 26 13.93 36.49 -20.23
C ASN A 26 14.71 37.57 -19.45
N PHE A 27 14.97 37.31 -18.16
CA PHE A 27 15.62 38.25 -17.27
C PHE A 27 16.72 37.58 -16.47
N ALA A 28 17.87 38.25 -16.34
CA ALA A 28 19.02 37.76 -15.59
C ALA A 28 19.34 38.73 -14.43
N ILE A 29 19.46 38.18 -13.22
CA ILE A 29 19.80 38.95 -12.01
C ILE A 29 21.23 38.60 -11.59
N CYS A 30 22.13 39.58 -11.70
CA CYS A 30 23.54 39.44 -11.35
C CYS A 30 23.90 40.30 -10.12
N GLY A 31 24.83 39.81 -9.31
CA GLY A 31 25.33 40.55 -8.14
C GLY A 31 26.06 39.67 -7.12
N PRO A 32 26.76 40.26 -6.14
CA PRO A 32 27.48 39.53 -5.09
C PRO A 32 26.60 38.63 -4.21
N ASN A 33 27.20 37.70 -3.47
CA ASN A 33 26.46 36.86 -2.52
C ASN A 33 25.84 37.72 -1.40
N GLY A 34 24.65 37.34 -0.93
CA GLY A 34 23.93 38.06 0.12
C GLY A 34 23.12 39.28 -0.32
N THR A 35 23.19 39.72 -1.59
CA THR A 35 22.48 40.93 -2.06
C THR A 35 20.98 40.74 -2.36
N GLY A 36 20.39 39.62 -1.94
CA GLY A 36 18.95 39.39 -2.14
C GLY A 36 18.52 38.87 -3.51
N LYS A 37 19.44 38.50 -4.42
CA LYS A 37 19.12 37.88 -5.74
C LYS A 37 18.11 36.74 -5.63
N SER A 38 18.40 35.85 -4.68
CA SER A 38 17.54 34.74 -4.31
C SER A 38 16.17 35.22 -3.81
N GLY A 39 16.11 36.30 -3.05
CA GLY A 39 14.88 36.86 -2.53
C GLY A 39 13.90 37.30 -3.62
N ILE A 40 14.39 37.65 -4.82
CA ILE A 40 13.52 38.00 -5.96
C ILE A 40 12.78 36.75 -6.46
N VAL A 41 13.48 35.62 -6.55
CA VAL A 41 12.86 34.33 -6.90
C VAL A 41 11.87 33.88 -5.82
N ASP A 42 12.24 34.03 -4.53
CA ASP A 42 11.31 33.77 -3.41
C ASP A 42 10.06 34.66 -3.50
N ALA A 43 10.19 35.91 -3.95
CA ALA A 43 9.08 36.85 -4.05
C ALA A 43 8.10 36.44 -5.15
N ILE A 44 8.60 36.01 -6.32
CA ILE A 44 7.76 35.50 -7.42
C ILE A 44 6.98 34.26 -6.95
N GLU A 45 7.67 33.31 -6.34
CA GLU A 45 7.05 32.09 -5.82
C GLU A 45 5.99 32.41 -4.76
N PHE A 46 6.33 33.30 -3.83
CA PHE A 46 5.44 33.73 -2.76
C PHE A 46 4.20 34.44 -3.30
N ALA A 47 4.35 35.35 -4.27
CA ALA A 47 3.20 36.04 -4.87
C ALA A 47 2.19 35.03 -5.44
N LEU A 48 2.67 34.01 -6.14
CA LEU A 48 1.85 33.01 -6.83
C LEU A 48 1.27 31.95 -5.91
N THR A 49 2.04 31.44 -4.96
CA THR A 49 1.68 30.25 -4.16
C THR A 49 1.42 30.54 -2.69
N GLY A 50 1.89 31.69 -2.18
CA GLY A 50 1.88 32.01 -0.75
C GLY A 50 2.90 31.25 0.09
N THR A 51 3.71 30.41 -0.55
CA THR A 51 4.74 29.61 0.09
C THR A 51 6.12 29.97 -0.46
N ILE A 52 7.16 29.48 0.21
CA ILE A 52 8.55 29.64 -0.22
C ILE A 52 9.22 28.28 -0.04
N SER A 53 9.52 27.60 -1.13
CA SER A 53 10.04 26.22 -1.16
C SER A 53 11.29 26.05 -0.29
N ARG A 54 12.10 27.11 -0.20
CA ARG A 54 13.32 27.14 0.63
C ARG A 54 13.07 27.23 2.13
N LEU A 55 11.88 27.66 2.55
CA LEU A 55 11.46 27.70 3.95
C LEU A 55 10.66 26.45 4.35
N THR A 56 10.30 25.61 3.38
CA THR A 56 9.53 24.39 3.59
C THR A 56 10.37 23.13 3.37
N GLY A 57 9.96 22.02 3.97
CA GLY A 57 10.57 20.70 3.74
C GLY A 57 11.39 20.15 4.92
N ALA A 58 11.97 18.96 4.72
CA ALA A 58 12.71 18.26 5.75
C ALA A 58 13.99 19.03 6.16
N GLY A 59 14.19 19.19 7.47
CA GLY A 59 15.37 19.87 8.04
C GLY A 59 15.26 21.40 8.12
N THR A 60 14.09 22.01 7.91
CA THR A 60 13.89 23.45 8.09
C THR A 60 13.62 23.88 9.53
N GLY A 61 13.57 22.95 10.50
CA GLY A 61 13.62 23.28 11.93
C GLY A 61 12.54 24.22 12.45
N GLY A 62 11.35 24.24 11.83
CA GLY A 62 10.24 25.11 12.23
C GLY A 62 10.25 26.51 11.61
N ILE A 63 11.11 26.78 10.61
CA ILE A 63 11.08 28.02 9.85
C ILE A 63 9.72 28.18 9.15
N THR A 64 9.07 29.32 9.37
CA THR A 64 7.78 29.65 8.75
C THR A 64 7.86 30.89 7.86
N VAL A 65 7.01 30.96 6.83
CA VAL A 65 6.87 32.16 5.98
C VAL A 65 6.49 33.39 6.81
N LYS A 66 5.67 33.21 7.85
CA LYS A 66 5.22 34.32 8.71
C LYS A 66 6.37 35.00 9.45
N GLU A 67 7.31 34.21 9.97
CA GLU A 67 8.45 34.72 10.74
C GLU A 67 9.66 35.08 9.88
N HIS A 68 9.86 34.37 8.76
CA HIS A 68 11.10 34.42 7.96
C HIS A 68 10.89 34.95 6.53
N GLY A 69 9.65 35.25 6.15
CA GLY A 69 9.28 35.96 4.94
C GLY A 69 9.58 37.46 5.01
N PRO A 70 9.27 38.18 6.11
CA PRO A 70 9.57 39.61 6.18
C PRO A 70 11.07 39.85 6.23
N HIS A 71 11.49 41.06 5.85
CA HIS A 71 12.86 41.51 6.02
C HIS A 71 13.28 41.46 7.49
N VAL A 72 14.57 41.26 7.76
CA VAL A 72 15.08 41.03 9.13
C VAL A 72 14.71 42.15 10.11
N ASN A 73 14.57 43.38 9.60
CA ASN A 73 14.17 44.56 10.38
C ASN A 73 12.65 44.76 10.49
N CYS A 74 11.85 43.95 9.79
CA CYS A 74 10.39 44.03 9.75
C CYS A 74 9.71 42.72 10.20
N ARG A 75 10.42 41.84 10.92
CA ARG A 75 9.86 40.56 11.42
C ARG A 75 8.61 40.73 12.28
N THR A 76 8.54 41.81 13.06
CA THR A 76 7.39 42.14 13.91
C THR A 76 6.26 42.85 13.16
N THR A 77 6.47 43.23 11.90
CA THR A 77 5.50 43.95 11.05
C THR A 77 5.33 43.25 9.69
N PRO A 78 4.80 42.00 9.68
CA PRO A 78 4.64 41.19 8.47
C PRO A 78 3.64 41.77 7.46
N ASP A 79 2.85 42.76 7.85
CA ASP A 79 1.99 43.58 7.01
C ASP A 79 2.75 44.49 6.06
N LYS A 80 3.97 44.93 6.43
CA LYS A 80 4.83 45.75 5.55
C LYS A 80 5.55 44.93 4.48
N ALA A 81 5.65 43.62 4.69
CA ALA A 81 6.24 42.69 3.75
C ALA A 81 5.22 42.33 2.66
N ILE A 82 5.31 43.02 1.51
CA ILE A 82 4.34 42.95 0.43
C ILE A 82 5.05 42.60 -0.87
N VAL A 83 4.47 41.68 -1.63
CA VAL A 83 4.86 41.42 -3.02
C VAL A 83 3.68 41.68 -3.92
N LYS A 84 3.86 42.58 -4.88
CA LYS A 84 2.89 42.92 -5.92
C LYS A 84 3.47 42.57 -7.28
N MET A 85 2.68 41.91 -8.11
CA MET A 85 3.11 41.45 -9.42
C MET A 85 2.03 41.71 -10.46
N SER A 86 2.42 42.36 -11.55
CA SER A 86 1.59 42.57 -12.74
C SER A 86 1.93 41.51 -13.78
N VAL A 87 0.92 40.86 -14.32
CA VAL A 87 1.04 39.75 -15.25
C VAL A 87 0.10 39.92 -16.43
N TYR A 88 0.52 39.40 -17.58
CA TYR A 88 -0.34 39.19 -18.74
C TYR A 88 -0.73 37.72 -18.81
N ILE A 89 -2.00 37.45 -19.08
CA ILE A 89 -2.56 36.09 -19.23
C ILE A 89 -2.90 35.88 -20.72
N PRO A 90 -2.00 35.26 -21.52
CA PRO A 90 -2.22 35.07 -22.96
C PRO A 90 -3.52 34.36 -23.33
N ALA A 91 -3.92 33.35 -22.54
CA ALA A 91 -5.14 32.58 -22.77
C ALA A 91 -6.41 33.44 -22.71
N LEU A 92 -6.41 34.47 -21.86
CA LEU A 92 -7.54 35.39 -21.68
C LEU A 92 -7.34 36.72 -22.42
N LYS A 93 -6.13 36.97 -22.93
CA LYS A 93 -5.68 38.27 -23.46
C LYS A 93 -5.93 39.44 -22.50
N LYS A 94 -5.76 39.19 -21.20
CA LYS A 94 -6.01 40.16 -20.11
C LYS A 94 -4.74 40.42 -19.31
N GLN A 95 -4.66 41.62 -18.74
CA GLN A 95 -3.72 41.92 -17.65
C GLN A 95 -4.39 41.65 -16.31
N ALA A 96 -3.59 41.20 -15.35
CA ALA A 96 -4.01 41.02 -13.98
C ALA A 96 -2.86 41.41 -13.03
N THR A 97 -3.21 41.78 -11.81
CA THR A 97 -2.29 42.09 -10.73
C THR A 97 -2.63 41.18 -9.57
N ILE A 98 -1.59 40.58 -8.98
CA ILE A 98 -1.67 39.84 -7.72
C ILE A 98 -0.83 40.56 -6.67
N GLU A 99 -1.40 40.80 -5.50
CA GLU A 99 -0.72 41.37 -4.35
C GLU A 99 -0.90 40.46 -3.15
N ARG A 100 0.21 40.10 -2.50
CA ARG A 100 0.22 39.22 -1.33
C ARG A 100 1.10 39.84 -0.24
N SER A 101 0.58 39.92 0.98
CA SER A 101 1.35 40.32 2.17
C SER A 101 1.70 39.08 2.99
N VAL A 102 2.82 39.12 3.71
CA VAL A 102 3.20 37.99 4.60
C VAL A 102 2.16 37.78 5.70
N LYS A 103 1.53 38.85 6.20
CA LYS A 103 0.41 38.75 7.16
C LYS A 103 -0.76 37.93 6.60
N ASN A 104 -1.11 38.13 5.34
CA ASN A 104 -2.23 37.45 4.66
C ASN A 104 -1.74 36.54 3.53
N ALA A 105 -0.76 35.68 3.83
CA ALA A 105 -0.11 34.82 2.84
C ALA A 105 -1.06 33.84 2.12
N LYS A 106 -2.27 33.56 2.61
CA LYS A 106 -3.23 32.66 1.95
C LYS A 106 -4.33 33.37 1.15
N ASN A 107 -4.48 34.67 1.33
CA ASN A 107 -5.58 35.45 0.77
C ASN A 107 -5.00 36.63 -0.01
N PRO A 108 -4.50 36.40 -1.24
CA PRO A 108 -3.98 37.47 -2.07
C PRO A 108 -5.11 38.37 -2.61
N THR A 109 -4.80 39.63 -2.84
CA THR A 109 -5.66 40.56 -3.57
C THR A 109 -5.38 40.43 -5.07
N ILE A 110 -6.40 40.08 -5.86
CA ILE A 110 -6.27 39.88 -7.31
C ILE A 110 -7.19 40.85 -8.05
N ILE A 111 -6.65 41.55 -9.03
CA ILE A 111 -7.37 42.55 -9.84
C ILE A 111 -7.07 42.31 -11.33
N PRO A 112 -8.06 42.12 -12.21
CA PRO A 112 -9.49 42.05 -11.92
C PRO A 112 -9.86 40.71 -11.27
N SER A 113 -10.82 40.73 -10.33
CA SER A 113 -11.33 39.56 -9.61
C SER A 113 -12.40 38.79 -10.40
N THR A 114 -12.20 38.63 -11.70
CA THR A 114 -13.12 37.87 -12.56
C THR A 114 -12.89 36.36 -12.40
N PRO A 115 -13.95 35.52 -12.51
CA PRO A 115 -13.84 34.08 -12.25
C PRO A 115 -12.77 33.36 -13.09
N ASP A 116 -12.59 33.77 -14.34
CA ASP A 116 -11.57 33.25 -15.27
C ASP A 116 -10.14 33.58 -14.83
N VAL A 117 -9.90 34.78 -14.29
CA VAL A 117 -8.59 35.20 -13.79
C VAL A 117 -8.27 34.51 -12.47
N LEU A 118 -9.25 34.41 -11.57
CA LEU A 118 -9.10 33.72 -10.29
C LEU A 118 -8.76 32.23 -10.48
N GLU A 119 -9.39 31.57 -11.45
CA GLU A 119 -9.11 30.16 -11.76
C GLU A 119 -7.65 29.95 -12.24
N ILE A 120 -7.09 30.89 -13.00
CA ILE A 120 -5.68 30.81 -13.41
C ILE A 120 -4.74 30.92 -12.21
N PHE A 121 -4.98 31.84 -11.29
CA PHE A 121 -4.16 31.97 -10.08
C PHE A 121 -4.34 30.79 -9.12
N ARG A 122 -5.55 30.26 -8.98
CA ARG A 122 -5.81 29.05 -8.19
C ARG A 122 -5.02 27.86 -8.70
N ARG A 123 -4.99 27.65 -10.02
CA ARG A 123 -4.15 26.63 -10.65
C ARG A 123 -2.67 26.83 -10.33
N LEU A 124 -2.17 28.06 -10.43
CA LEU A 124 -0.76 28.34 -10.09
C LEU A 124 -0.46 28.10 -8.60
N GLU A 125 -1.42 28.35 -7.71
CA GLU A 125 -1.29 28.06 -6.28
C GLU A 125 -1.29 26.55 -5.99
N GLU A 126 -2.06 25.76 -6.75
CA GLU A 126 -2.05 24.29 -6.72
C GLU A 126 -0.79 23.67 -7.36
N HIS A 127 0.04 24.47 -8.04
CA HIS A 127 1.24 24.04 -8.76
C HIS A 127 2.48 24.81 -8.28
N PRO A 128 3.05 24.46 -7.10
CA PRO A 128 4.21 25.15 -6.54
C PRO A 128 5.52 24.90 -7.30
N GLU A 129 5.54 24.03 -8.31
CA GLU A 129 6.71 23.66 -9.11
C GLU A 129 7.18 24.76 -10.09
N LEU A 130 7.12 26.03 -9.66
CA LEU A 130 7.42 27.22 -10.46
C LEU A 130 8.88 27.65 -10.35
N THR A 131 9.57 27.23 -9.29
CA THR A 131 10.96 27.59 -9.03
C THR A 131 11.86 26.36 -9.08
N LEU A 132 13.01 26.52 -9.74
CA LEU A 132 14.06 25.53 -9.75
C LEU A 132 15.33 26.16 -9.16
N SER A 133 15.50 25.96 -7.86
CA SER A 133 16.65 26.47 -7.12
C SER A 133 17.88 25.59 -7.33
N ARG A 134 19.07 26.18 -7.09
CA ARG A 134 20.34 25.43 -7.06
C ARG A 134 20.30 24.23 -6.10
N ARG A 135 19.63 24.37 -4.95
CA ARG A 135 19.51 23.29 -3.96
C ARG A 135 18.71 22.12 -4.53
N GLU A 136 17.64 22.39 -5.26
CA GLU A 136 16.83 21.35 -5.90
C GLU A 136 17.60 20.68 -7.02
N ILE A 137 18.28 21.44 -7.90
CA ILE A 137 19.11 20.87 -8.97
C ILE A 137 20.17 19.92 -8.39
N ILE A 138 20.90 20.37 -7.37
CA ILE A 138 21.92 19.54 -6.72
C ILE A 138 21.29 18.32 -6.05
N ARG A 139 20.13 18.46 -5.40
CA ARG A 139 19.38 17.34 -4.82
C ARG A 139 19.07 16.28 -5.89
N PHE A 140 18.61 16.69 -7.07
CA PHE A 140 18.32 15.75 -8.16
C PHE A 140 19.57 15.05 -8.70
N ILE A 141 20.70 15.76 -8.78
CA ILE A 141 21.97 15.17 -9.24
C ILE A 141 22.48 14.14 -8.23
N LEU A 142 22.52 14.50 -6.94
CA LEU A 142 23.11 13.68 -5.88
C LEU A 142 22.16 12.61 -5.30
N ALA A 143 20.85 12.67 -5.55
CA ALA A 143 19.91 11.69 -5.05
C ALA A 143 20.19 10.29 -5.61
N GLU A 144 20.09 9.27 -4.76
CA GLU A 144 20.11 7.87 -5.16
C GLU A 144 19.01 7.57 -6.19
N PRO A 145 19.19 6.60 -7.12
CA PRO A 145 18.27 6.37 -8.24
C PRO A 145 16.79 6.27 -7.85
N LEU A 146 16.47 5.52 -6.79
CA LEU A 146 15.10 5.34 -6.32
C LEU A 146 14.50 6.64 -5.75
N LYS A 147 15.33 7.42 -5.04
CA LYS A 147 14.91 8.71 -4.46
C LYS A 147 14.78 9.78 -5.54
N ARG A 148 15.67 9.78 -6.53
CA ARG A 148 15.57 10.64 -7.72
C ARG A 148 14.28 10.37 -8.48
N ALA A 149 13.93 9.10 -8.70
CA ALA A 149 12.66 8.74 -9.35
C ALA A 149 11.46 9.29 -8.57
N LYS A 150 11.45 9.17 -7.24
CA LYS A 150 10.39 9.75 -6.39
C LYS A 150 10.36 11.27 -6.44
N ASP A 151 11.51 11.94 -6.38
CA ASP A 151 11.58 13.40 -6.44
C ASP A 151 11.12 13.92 -7.81
N VAL A 152 11.44 13.22 -8.91
CA VAL A 152 10.95 13.54 -10.27
C VAL A 152 9.46 13.25 -10.39
N GLN A 153 8.97 12.14 -9.83
CA GLN A 153 7.53 11.84 -9.79
C GLN A 153 6.76 12.91 -9.02
N ALA A 154 7.30 13.40 -7.90
CA ALA A 154 6.70 14.50 -7.14
C ALA A 154 6.65 15.79 -7.97
N LEU A 155 7.71 16.12 -8.72
CA LEU A 155 7.72 17.26 -9.63
C LEU A 155 6.67 17.13 -10.75
N LEU A 156 6.40 15.90 -11.20
CA LEU A 156 5.38 15.59 -12.21
C LEU A 156 3.99 15.33 -11.60
N ARG A 157 3.81 15.48 -10.28
CA ARG A 157 2.58 15.15 -9.52
C ARG A 157 2.04 13.74 -9.79
N LEU A 158 2.94 12.78 -10.03
CA LEU A 158 2.59 11.37 -10.21
C LEU A 158 2.44 10.64 -8.86
N ASP A 159 2.69 11.33 -7.74
CA ASP A 159 2.54 10.76 -6.40
C ASP A 159 1.07 10.51 -6.03
N GLU A 160 0.15 11.36 -6.49
CA GLU A 160 -1.29 11.14 -6.32
C GLU A 160 -1.75 9.87 -7.04
N LEU A 161 -1.27 9.66 -8.27
CA LEU A 161 -1.58 8.44 -9.03
C LEU A 161 -1.09 7.19 -8.31
N GLU A 162 0.10 7.24 -7.72
CA GLU A 162 0.64 6.11 -6.95
C GLU A 162 -0.15 5.87 -5.65
N LYS A 163 -0.61 6.94 -4.96
CA LYS A 163 -1.50 6.82 -3.80
C LYS A 163 -2.82 6.15 -4.18
N THR A 164 -3.48 6.63 -5.23
CA THR A 164 -4.73 6.04 -5.72
C THR A 164 -4.53 4.58 -6.14
N ARG A 165 -3.45 4.27 -6.85
CA ARG A 165 -3.09 2.89 -7.22
C ARG A 165 -2.93 2.00 -5.97
N ALA A 166 -2.22 2.48 -4.97
CA ALA A 166 -1.97 1.73 -3.73
C ALA A 166 -3.28 1.45 -2.98
N GLU A 167 -4.18 2.43 -2.91
CA GLU A 167 -5.51 2.29 -2.31
C GLU A 167 -6.37 1.28 -3.05
N LEU A 168 -6.44 1.37 -4.39
CA LEU A 168 -7.18 0.41 -5.22
C LEU A 168 -6.64 -1.02 -5.06
N LYS A 169 -5.31 -1.18 -5.01
CA LYS A 169 -4.68 -2.48 -4.78
C LYS A 169 -5.02 -3.03 -3.39
N LYS A 170 -5.03 -2.16 -2.37
CA LYS A 170 -5.43 -2.55 -1.00
C LYS A 170 -6.89 -3.00 -0.97
N LEU A 171 -7.80 -2.26 -1.61
CA LEU A 171 -9.21 -2.63 -1.72
C LEU A 171 -9.38 -3.98 -2.42
N SER A 172 -8.73 -4.16 -3.57
CA SER A 172 -8.75 -5.42 -4.32
C SER A 172 -8.30 -6.60 -3.46
N ASN A 173 -7.21 -6.44 -2.70
CA ASN A 173 -6.70 -7.49 -1.82
C ASN A 173 -7.66 -7.78 -0.66
N THR A 174 -8.31 -6.76 -0.10
CA THR A 174 -9.32 -6.94 0.96
C THR A 174 -10.53 -7.71 0.42
N CYS A 175 -11.03 -7.36 -0.76
CA CYS A 175 -12.13 -8.08 -1.40
C CYS A 175 -11.74 -9.55 -1.66
N ALA A 176 -10.58 -9.81 -2.23
CA ALA A 176 -10.09 -11.17 -2.48
C ALA A 176 -9.99 -11.99 -1.18
N LYS A 177 -9.49 -11.38 -0.10
CA LYS A 177 -9.40 -12.02 1.22
C LYS A 177 -10.76 -12.30 1.87
N ALA A 178 -11.79 -11.51 1.58
CA ALA A 178 -13.13 -11.70 2.11
C ALA A 178 -13.90 -12.83 1.38
N VAL A 179 -13.60 -13.07 0.10
CA VAL A 179 -14.28 -14.11 -0.71
C VAL A 179 -13.91 -15.51 -0.25
N GLU A 180 -12.64 -15.76 0.04
CA GLU A 180 -12.15 -17.11 0.39
C GLU A 180 -12.85 -17.74 1.62
N PRO A 181 -13.00 -17.06 2.77
CA PRO A 181 -13.72 -17.63 3.91
C PRO A 181 -15.20 -17.86 3.61
N ILE A 182 -15.86 -16.99 2.84
CA ILE A 182 -17.28 -17.17 2.45
C ILE A 182 -17.42 -18.38 1.53
N ARG A 183 -16.53 -18.55 0.56
CA ARG A 183 -16.50 -19.72 -0.33
C ARG A 183 -16.23 -21.00 0.45
N SER A 184 -15.30 -20.98 1.40
CA SER A 184 -15.03 -22.13 2.27
C SER A 184 -16.24 -22.47 3.14
N MET A 185 -16.92 -21.49 3.73
CA MET A 185 -18.17 -21.70 4.48
C MET A 185 -19.27 -22.28 3.59
N GLN A 186 -19.42 -21.80 2.35
CA GLN A 186 -20.40 -22.34 1.41
C GLN A 186 -20.10 -23.80 1.04
N SER A 187 -18.83 -24.14 0.78
CA SER A 187 -18.42 -25.53 0.49
C SER A 187 -18.73 -26.43 1.68
N ARG A 188 -18.33 -26.03 2.89
CA ARG A 188 -18.59 -26.78 4.13
C ARG A 188 -20.08 -26.99 4.37
N ALA A 189 -20.89 -25.94 4.23
CA ALA A 189 -22.35 -26.06 4.37
C ALA A 189 -22.95 -27.01 3.32
N GLY A 190 -22.46 -26.96 2.08
CA GLY A 190 -22.88 -27.87 1.01
C GLY A 190 -22.50 -29.32 1.27
N GLU A 191 -21.29 -29.57 1.77
CA GLU A 191 -20.83 -30.92 2.18
C GLU A 191 -21.67 -31.47 3.33
N SER A 192 -21.88 -30.67 4.39
CA SER A 192 -22.73 -31.08 5.52
C SER A 192 -24.17 -31.38 5.09
N LEU A 193 -24.74 -30.55 4.20
CA LEU A 193 -26.08 -30.81 3.64
C LEU A 193 -26.11 -32.09 2.80
N SER A 194 -25.05 -32.35 2.02
CA SER A 194 -24.95 -33.54 1.18
C SER A 194 -24.91 -34.82 2.02
N VAL A 195 -24.14 -34.80 3.12
CA VAL A 195 -24.09 -35.89 4.10
C VAL A 195 -25.46 -36.10 4.76
N ALA A 196 -26.12 -35.03 5.21
CA ALA A 196 -27.42 -35.12 5.89
C ALA A 196 -28.53 -35.67 4.98
N LEU A 197 -28.49 -35.37 3.68
CA LEU A 197 -29.46 -35.85 2.69
C LEU A 197 -29.04 -37.17 2.01
N GLY A 198 -27.84 -37.69 2.30
CA GLY A 198 -27.30 -38.89 1.65
C GLY A 198 -27.04 -38.73 0.15
N ILE A 199 -26.72 -37.53 -0.32
CA ILE A 199 -26.46 -37.22 -1.74
C ILE A 199 -24.96 -37.03 -2.00
N THR A 200 -24.53 -37.25 -3.25
CA THR A 200 -23.12 -37.18 -3.65
C THR A 200 -22.65 -35.76 -3.98
N SER A 201 -23.56 -34.81 -4.19
CA SER A 201 -23.23 -33.43 -4.52
C SER A 201 -24.36 -32.48 -4.11
N PRO A 202 -24.06 -31.24 -3.66
CA PRO A 202 -25.07 -30.23 -3.33
C PRO A 202 -25.64 -29.56 -4.60
N ALA A 203 -25.91 -30.33 -5.64
CA ALA A 203 -26.57 -29.83 -6.84
C ALA A 203 -28.07 -29.62 -6.57
N THR A 204 -28.62 -28.51 -7.06
CA THR A 204 -30.03 -28.10 -6.86
C THR A 204 -31.02 -29.23 -7.14
N ALA A 205 -30.81 -29.98 -8.23
CA ALA A 205 -31.67 -31.10 -8.60
C ALA A 205 -31.59 -32.28 -7.61
N GLN A 206 -30.38 -32.60 -7.10
CA GLN A 206 -30.17 -33.70 -6.15
C GLN A 206 -30.76 -33.37 -4.78
N ILE A 207 -30.59 -32.12 -4.33
CA ILE A 207 -31.18 -31.63 -3.08
C ILE A 207 -32.71 -31.70 -3.15
N LEU A 208 -33.33 -31.26 -4.26
CA LEU A 208 -34.79 -31.33 -4.43
C LEU A 208 -35.31 -32.77 -4.44
N ALA A 209 -34.63 -33.67 -5.15
CA ALA A 209 -35.02 -35.07 -5.22
C ALA A 209 -34.96 -35.74 -3.84
N ALA A 210 -33.86 -35.52 -3.09
CA ALA A 210 -33.70 -36.05 -1.74
C ALA A 210 -34.67 -35.41 -0.75
N ALA A 211 -34.87 -34.09 -0.79
CA ALA A 211 -35.83 -33.43 0.09
C ALA A 211 -37.27 -33.93 -0.17
N ASN A 212 -37.66 -34.09 -1.44
CA ASN A 212 -39.01 -34.56 -1.78
C ASN A 212 -39.25 -36.03 -1.41
N SER A 213 -38.22 -36.88 -1.40
CA SER A 213 -38.37 -38.25 -0.91
C SER A 213 -38.71 -38.27 0.58
N TYR A 214 -38.02 -37.47 1.40
CA TYR A 214 -38.34 -37.30 2.83
C TYR A 214 -39.70 -36.66 3.06
N ARG A 215 -40.07 -35.64 2.26
CA ARG A 215 -41.39 -34.99 2.36
C ARG A 215 -42.54 -35.92 2.03
N THR A 216 -42.35 -36.82 1.06
CA THR A 216 -43.35 -37.86 0.72
C THR A 216 -43.56 -38.82 1.89
N ILE A 217 -42.48 -39.23 2.56
CA ILE A 217 -42.55 -40.08 3.78
C ILE A 217 -43.33 -39.37 4.89
N LEU A 218 -43.17 -38.05 5.03
CA LEU A 218 -43.83 -37.22 6.04
C LEU A 218 -45.25 -36.75 5.63
N GLY A 219 -45.75 -37.14 4.45
CA GLY A 219 -47.07 -36.73 3.96
C GLY A 219 -47.18 -35.26 3.54
N LEU A 220 -46.06 -34.61 3.22
CA LEU A 220 -45.98 -33.20 2.84
C LEU A 220 -45.98 -33.01 1.31
N SER A 221 -46.48 -31.86 0.86
CA SER A 221 -46.44 -31.47 -0.54
C SER A 221 -44.99 -31.33 -1.05
N PRO A 222 -44.68 -31.84 -2.27
CA PRO A 222 -43.35 -31.74 -2.84
C PRO A 222 -42.97 -30.29 -3.18
N LEU A 223 -41.69 -29.96 -3.01
CA LEU A 223 -41.10 -28.69 -3.42
C LEU A 223 -40.76 -28.72 -4.91
N THR A 224 -41.18 -27.70 -5.63
CA THR A 224 -40.92 -27.54 -7.07
C THR A 224 -39.62 -26.79 -7.36
N MET A 225 -39.16 -25.93 -6.45
CA MET A 225 -37.92 -25.17 -6.58
C MET A 225 -37.26 -24.92 -5.21
N LEU A 226 -35.92 -24.82 -5.20
CA LEU A 226 -35.13 -24.36 -4.05
C LEU A 226 -35.15 -22.83 -4.03
N ASN A 227 -36.00 -22.27 -3.19
CA ASN A 227 -36.09 -20.84 -2.89
C ASN A 227 -35.76 -20.60 -1.41
N ASN A 228 -36.08 -19.42 -0.86
CA ASN A 228 -35.85 -19.10 0.55
C ASN A 228 -36.80 -19.85 1.53
N VAL A 229 -37.55 -20.86 1.07
CA VAL A 229 -38.43 -21.65 1.93
C VAL A 229 -37.62 -22.76 2.61
N PRO A 230 -37.70 -22.90 3.95
CA PRO A 230 -37.05 -24.00 4.65
C PRO A 230 -37.49 -25.37 4.10
N LEU A 231 -36.56 -26.32 3.98
CA LEU A 231 -36.89 -27.68 3.51
C LEU A 231 -37.92 -28.41 4.42
N ALA A 232 -38.01 -27.98 5.68
CA ALA A 232 -38.94 -28.47 6.70
C ALA A 232 -40.33 -27.80 6.67
N ASP A 233 -40.58 -26.89 5.74
CA ASP A 233 -41.84 -26.15 5.68
C ASP A 233 -43.06 -27.08 5.50
N GLY A 234 -44.12 -26.84 6.28
CA GLY A 234 -45.32 -27.70 6.33
C GLY A 234 -45.29 -28.81 7.38
N ILE A 235 -44.19 -29.02 8.10
CA ILE A 235 -44.23 -29.80 9.36
C ILE A 235 -44.95 -28.93 10.39
N ALA A 236 -46.09 -29.40 10.91
CA ALA A 236 -46.78 -28.72 12.01
C ALA A 236 -45.85 -28.69 13.24
N THR A 237 -45.23 -27.55 13.50
CA THR A 237 -44.44 -27.31 14.71
C THR A 237 -45.36 -26.84 15.83
N ASP A 238 -46.13 -27.76 16.42
CA ASP A 238 -46.61 -27.57 17.79
C ASP A 238 -45.45 -27.85 18.74
N ALA A 239 -44.52 -26.89 18.83
CA ALA A 239 -43.53 -26.80 19.93
C ALA A 239 -42.79 -25.47 19.84
N GLU A 240 -43.36 -24.43 20.46
CA GLU A 240 -42.52 -23.48 21.18
C GLU A 240 -41.73 -24.26 22.23
N GLY A 241 -40.44 -24.51 21.98
CA GLY A 241 -39.50 -24.96 23.03
C GLY A 241 -39.03 -26.42 23.01
N GLU A 242 -38.92 -27.09 21.87
CA GLU A 242 -38.06 -28.28 21.79
C GLU A 242 -36.72 -27.94 21.14
N SER A 243 -35.64 -28.12 21.89
CA SER A 243 -34.25 -28.05 21.43
C SER A 243 -34.08 -28.84 20.12
N GLU A 244 -33.19 -28.36 19.24
CA GLU A 244 -32.73 -29.08 18.04
C GLU A 244 -32.53 -30.56 18.38
N LYS A 245 -33.49 -31.42 18.02
CA LYS A 245 -33.37 -32.87 18.23
C LYS A 245 -32.18 -33.33 17.41
N VAL A 246 -31.07 -33.57 18.13
CA VAL A 246 -29.79 -33.99 17.57
C VAL A 246 -30.02 -35.16 16.60
N ASN A 247 -29.66 -34.97 15.33
CA ASN A 247 -29.68 -36.05 14.35
C ASN A 247 -28.58 -37.05 14.71
N LYS A 248 -28.96 -38.12 15.42
CA LYS A 248 -28.06 -39.16 15.92
C LYS A 248 -27.27 -39.84 14.79
N ALA A 249 -27.85 -39.94 13.58
CA ALA A 249 -27.16 -40.53 12.44
C ALA A 249 -25.99 -39.66 11.95
N THR A 250 -26.21 -38.33 11.87
CA THR A 250 -25.15 -37.37 11.52
C THR A 250 -24.08 -37.30 12.59
N ALA A 251 -24.47 -37.30 13.87
CA ALA A 251 -23.53 -37.27 14.99
C ALA A 251 -22.63 -38.52 15.04
N LEU A 252 -23.19 -39.71 14.74
CA LEU A 252 -22.42 -40.96 14.64
C LEU A 252 -21.48 -40.95 13.43
N ALA A 253 -21.93 -40.45 12.28
CA ALA A 253 -21.09 -40.33 11.08
C ALA A 253 -19.91 -39.38 11.31
N ASP A 254 -20.15 -38.22 11.92
CA ASP A 254 -19.09 -37.27 12.30
C ASP A 254 -18.12 -37.88 13.31
N TYR A 255 -18.62 -38.67 14.28
CA TYR A 255 -17.76 -39.37 15.25
C TYR A 255 -16.85 -40.42 14.59
N VAL A 256 -17.40 -41.24 13.70
CA VAL A 256 -16.61 -42.22 12.92
C VAL A 256 -15.56 -41.50 12.07
N LEU A 257 -15.91 -40.35 11.49
CA LEU A 257 -14.98 -39.56 10.69
C LEU A 257 -13.86 -38.96 11.57
N VAL A 258 -14.16 -38.48 12.77
CA VAL A 258 -13.14 -38.06 13.75
C VAL A 258 -12.21 -39.23 14.11
N GLU A 259 -12.76 -40.40 14.40
CA GLU A 259 -11.98 -41.59 14.76
C GLU A 259 -11.01 -41.99 13.63
N GLN A 260 -11.49 -42.00 12.38
CA GLN A 260 -10.66 -42.28 11.21
C GLN A 260 -9.54 -41.24 11.01
N GLN A 261 -9.84 -39.96 11.20
CA GLN A 261 -8.83 -38.91 11.06
C GLN A 261 -7.82 -38.91 12.21
N ILE A 262 -8.23 -39.21 13.44
CA ILE A 262 -7.32 -39.42 14.58
C ILE A 262 -6.42 -40.63 14.32
N ALA A 263 -6.98 -41.74 13.81
CA ALA A 263 -6.21 -42.91 13.45
C ALA A 263 -5.17 -42.60 12.36
N TYR A 264 -5.51 -41.75 11.38
CA TYR A 264 -4.56 -41.27 10.38
C TYR A 264 -3.43 -40.41 10.99
N LEU A 265 -3.74 -39.50 11.92
CA LEU A 265 -2.73 -38.71 12.64
C LEU A 265 -1.82 -39.57 13.51
N GLN A 266 -2.31 -40.70 14.02
CA GLN A 266 -1.52 -41.70 14.74
C GLN A 266 -0.80 -42.68 13.82
N GLY A 267 -1.05 -42.61 12.51
CA GLY A 267 -0.49 -43.50 11.51
C GLY A 267 0.98 -43.20 11.18
N GLU A 268 1.66 -44.23 10.68
CA GLU A 268 3.08 -44.17 10.31
C GLU A 268 3.36 -43.11 9.22
N GLN A 269 2.41 -42.84 8.33
CA GLN A 269 2.56 -41.84 7.27
C GLN A 269 2.68 -40.42 7.83
N PHE A 270 1.86 -40.06 8.82
CA PHE A 270 1.90 -38.74 9.43
C PHE A 270 3.14 -38.58 10.32
N SER A 271 3.54 -39.63 11.06
CA SER A 271 4.80 -39.65 11.81
C SER A 271 6.01 -39.40 10.89
N LYS A 272 6.08 -40.09 9.74
CA LYS A 272 7.14 -39.89 8.75
C LYS A 272 7.16 -38.47 8.18
N LEU A 273 6.00 -37.85 7.97
CA LEU A 273 5.90 -36.46 7.53
C LEU A 273 6.46 -35.50 8.59
N LEU A 274 6.11 -35.70 9.86
CA LEU A 274 6.64 -34.91 10.98
C LEU A 274 8.16 -35.08 11.14
N GLU A 275 8.66 -36.32 11.06
CA GLU A 275 10.10 -36.62 11.12
C GLU A 275 10.87 -35.98 9.96
N ARG A 276 10.35 -36.08 8.73
CA ARG A 276 10.95 -35.43 7.56
C ARG A 276 10.98 -33.91 7.71
N THR A 277 9.89 -33.32 8.20
CA THR A 277 9.77 -31.88 8.42
C THR A 277 10.75 -31.41 9.51
N ALA A 278 10.81 -32.12 10.64
CA ALA A 278 11.74 -31.84 11.72
C ALA A 278 13.20 -32.00 11.28
N GLY A 279 13.50 -33.04 10.48
CA GLY A 279 14.82 -33.27 9.92
C GLY A 279 15.23 -32.22 8.87
N LEU A 280 14.30 -31.62 8.13
CA LEU A 280 14.58 -30.48 7.26
C LEU A 280 14.81 -29.21 8.08
N LEU A 281 14.00 -28.98 9.11
CA LEU A 281 14.12 -27.83 9.99
C LEU A 281 15.47 -27.82 10.73
N SER A 282 15.95 -28.97 11.20
CA SER A 282 17.24 -29.10 11.88
C SER A 282 18.45 -28.93 10.97
N ARG A 283 18.28 -29.08 9.65
CA ARG A 283 19.33 -28.90 8.64
C ARG A 283 19.41 -27.47 8.09
N LEU A 284 18.49 -26.59 8.46
CA LEU A 284 18.55 -25.19 8.04
C LEU A 284 19.70 -24.46 8.75
N ASN A 285 20.60 -23.89 7.97
CA ASN A 285 21.65 -23.02 8.48
C ASN A 285 21.11 -21.61 8.78
N GLU A 286 21.08 -21.21 10.06
CA GLU A 286 20.65 -19.87 10.48
C GLU A 286 21.51 -18.73 9.89
N SER A 287 22.77 -19.02 9.58
CA SER A 287 23.68 -18.08 8.92
C SER A 287 23.21 -17.74 7.51
N ASP A 288 22.69 -18.71 6.76
CA ASP A 288 22.22 -18.53 5.39
C ASP A 288 20.91 -17.74 5.34
N GLN A 289 20.04 -17.89 6.35
CA GLN A 289 18.83 -17.08 6.51
C GLN A 289 19.13 -15.57 6.54
N ARG A 290 20.18 -15.16 7.26
CA ARG A 290 20.60 -13.75 7.33
C ARG A 290 21.26 -13.25 6.05
N ASN A 291 21.73 -14.17 5.21
CA ASN A 291 22.48 -13.88 3.99
C ASN A 291 21.64 -13.98 2.72
N VAL A 292 20.36 -14.41 2.79
CA VAL A 292 19.46 -14.47 1.62
C VAL A 292 19.41 -13.14 0.86
N ASN A 293 19.38 -12.02 1.58
CA ASN A 293 19.36 -10.68 0.97
C ASN A 293 20.67 -10.29 0.28
N LYS A 294 21.75 -11.06 0.48
CA LYS A 294 23.08 -10.80 -0.09
C LYS A 294 23.28 -11.48 -1.44
N ASP A 295 22.39 -12.35 -1.92
CA ASP A 295 22.54 -13.00 -3.24
C ASP A 295 22.63 -11.96 -4.37
N GLY A 296 21.80 -10.91 -4.32
CA GLY A 296 21.86 -9.80 -5.27
C GLY A 296 23.21 -9.08 -5.24
N PHE A 297 23.74 -8.82 -4.04
CA PHE A 297 25.08 -8.24 -3.88
C PHE A 297 26.16 -9.15 -4.45
N TYR A 298 26.11 -10.46 -4.20
CA TYR A 298 27.07 -11.42 -4.73
C TYR A 298 27.04 -11.54 -6.25
N LYS A 299 25.86 -11.44 -6.86
CA LYS A 299 25.72 -11.40 -8.32
C LYS A 299 26.41 -10.16 -8.90
N THR A 300 26.13 -8.99 -8.35
CA THR A 300 26.75 -7.73 -8.77
C THR A 300 28.26 -7.71 -8.50
N ALA A 301 28.71 -8.29 -7.40
CA ALA A 301 30.14 -8.38 -7.07
C ALA A 301 30.92 -9.23 -8.09
N LEU A 302 30.32 -10.28 -8.64
CA LEU A 302 30.92 -11.08 -9.71
C LEU A 302 30.94 -10.34 -11.06
N GLU A 303 30.01 -9.41 -11.29
CA GLU A 303 29.94 -8.62 -12.52
C GLU A 303 30.95 -7.46 -12.54
N ILE A 304 31.30 -6.90 -11.38
CA ILE A 304 32.18 -5.72 -11.26
C ILE A 304 33.66 -6.09 -11.11
N PHE A 305 33.96 -7.30 -10.66
CA PHE A 305 35.34 -7.70 -10.34
C PHE A 305 36.05 -8.21 -11.60
N GLU A 306 36.97 -7.41 -12.15
CA GLU A 306 37.63 -7.70 -13.43
C GLU A 306 39.17 -7.81 -13.37
N ASN A 307 39.84 -7.29 -12.32
CA ASN A 307 41.30 -7.04 -12.36
C ASN A 307 42.10 -7.46 -11.11
N ASP A 308 41.81 -8.61 -10.49
CA ASP A 308 42.51 -9.13 -9.28
C ASP A 308 42.63 -8.12 -8.11
N MET A 309 41.77 -7.11 -8.13
CA MET A 309 41.77 -5.96 -7.22
C MET A 309 40.35 -5.74 -6.74
N CYS A 310 40.16 -5.73 -5.42
CA CYS A 310 38.85 -5.52 -4.85
C CYS A 310 38.34 -4.09 -5.11
N PRO A 311 37.21 -3.90 -5.83
CA PRO A 311 36.70 -2.58 -6.20
C PRO A 311 36.19 -1.74 -5.02
N ALA A 312 36.16 -2.31 -3.80
CA ALA A 312 35.70 -1.64 -2.60
C ALA A 312 36.82 -1.24 -1.63
N CYS A 313 37.94 -1.96 -1.62
CA CYS A 313 39.03 -1.73 -0.67
C CYS A 313 40.43 -1.74 -1.30
N ASP A 314 40.54 -1.88 -2.62
CA ASP A 314 41.78 -1.87 -3.40
C ASP A 314 42.83 -2.88 -2.93
N VAL A 315 42.39 -3.96 -2.31
CA VAL A 315 43.24 -5.08 -1.90
C VAL A 315 43.38 -6.04 -3.08
N GLU A 316 44.61 -6.48 -3.35
CA GLU A 316 44.87 -7.57 -4.30
C GLU A 316 44.21 -8.86 -3.80
N ILE A 317 43.26 -9.37 -4.58
CA ILE A 317 42.57 -10.63 -4.31
C ILE A 317 42.52 -11.38 -5.64
N ASP A 318 43.10 -12.58 -5.66
CA ASP A 318 42.99 -13.51 -6.78
C ASP A 318 41.53 -13.74 -7.18
N PHE A 319 41.20 -13.40 -8.43
CA PHE A 319 39.84 -13.45 -8.94
C PHE A 319 39.24 -14.86 -8.88
N GLU A 320 40.03 -15.89 -9.15
CA GLU A 320 39.57 -17.28 -9.11
C GLU A 320 39.19 -17.72 -7.68
N THR A 321 39.99 -17.34 -6.69
CA THR A 321 39.69 -17.59 -5.28
C THR A 321 38.46 -16.80 -4.82
N PHE A 322 38.34 -15.54 -5.23
CA PHE A 322 37.16 -14.72 -4.95
C PHE A 322 35.89 -15.31 -5.56
N LYS A 323 35.93 -15.63 -6.86
CA LYS A 323 34.81 -16.20 -7.60
C LYS A 323 34.33 -17.50 -6.97
N ARG A 324 35.24 -18.43 -6.65
CA ARG A 324 34.90 -19.69 -5.97
C ARG A 324 34.23 -19.46 -4.62
N SER A 325 34.73 -18.51 -3.82
CA SER A 325 34.16 -18.17 -2.51
C SER A 325 32.74 -17.59 -2.63
N ILE A 326 32.52 -16.70 -3.60
CA ILE A 326 31.20 -16.10 -3.84
C ILE A 326 30.22 -17.13 -4.40
N GLU A 327 30.63 -17.94 -5.37
CA GLU A 327 29.79 -19.01 -5.92
C GLU A 327 29.40 -20.05 -4.86
N ALA A 328 30.31 -20.42 -3.97
CA ALA A 328 30.01 -21.33 -2.85
C ALA A 328 28.96 -20.72 -1.90
N LYS A 329 29.08 -19.44 -1.55
CA LYS A 329 28.09 -18.73 -0.73
C LYS A 329 26.73 -18.65 -1.40
N ARG A 330 26.69 -18.38 -2.71
CA ARG A 330 25.45 -18.35 -3.49
C ARG A 330 24.79 -19.72 -3.60
N ARG A 331 25.56 -20.80 -3.74
CA ARG A 331 25.02 -22.18 -3.70
C ARG A 331 24.35 -22.47 -2.37
N SER A 332 25.00 -22.16 -1.24
CA SER A 332 24.42 -22.32 0.10
C SER A 332 23.10 -21.55 0.26
N ILE A 333 23.03 -20.30 -0.22
CA ILE A 333 21.80 -19.49 -0.18
C ILE A 333 20.69 -20.12 -1.04
N ASN A 334 21.00 -20.60 -2.25
CA ASN A 334 20.01 -21.22 -3.12
C ASN A 334 19.48 -22.53 -2.53
N GLU A 335 20.35 -23.36 -1.95
CA GLU A 335 19.95 -24.57 -1.23
C GLU A 335 19.01 -24.22 -0.07
N PHE A 336 19.31 -23.18 0.70
CA PHE A 336 18.44 -22.68 1.76
C PHE A 336 17.05 -22.25 1.24
N ILE A 337 16.98 -21.53 0.11
CA ILE A 337 15.71 -21.10 -0.49
C ILE A 337 14.85 -22.31 -0.89
N VAL A 338 15.46 -23.32 -1.50
CA VAL A 338 14.76 -24.56 -1.90
C VAL A 338 14.25 -25.31 -0.67
N GLN A 339 15.09 -25.47 0.36
CA GLN A 339 14.71 -26.12 1.62
C GLN A 339 13.55 -25.39 2.31
N LYS A 340 13.57 -24.05 2.32
CA LYS A 340 12.48 -23.24 2.87
C LYS A 340 11.17 -23.43 2.11
N ALA A 341 11.20 -23.44 0.78
CA ALA A 341 10.00 -23.66 -0.03
C ALA A 341 9.38 -25.05 0.20
N GLU A 342 10.23 -26.07 0.35
CA GLU A 342 9.80 -27.43 0.69
C GLU A 342 9.20 -27.51 2.11
N LEU A 343 9.78 -26.82 3.09
CA LEU A 343 9.22 -26.69 4.43
C LEU A 343 7.86 -26.00 4.43
N ASP A 344 7.70 -24.91 3.67
CA ASP A 344 6.41 -24.21 3.53
C ASP A 344 5.33 -25.10 2.91
N LYS A 345 5.71 -26.07 2.08
CA LYS A 345 4.78 -27.07 1.52
C LYS A 345 4.41 -28.10 2.57
N GLN A 346 5.38 -28.66 3.29
CA GLN A 346 5.14 -29.67 4.33
C GLN A 346 4.33 -29.09 5.50
N PHE A 347 4.60 -27.86 5.94
CA PHE A 347 3.80 -27.20 6.97
C PHE A 347 2.35 -26.97 6.55
N ARG A 348 2.11 -26.63 5.28
CA ARG A 348 0.75 -26.53 4.74
C ARG A 348 0.02 -27.86 4.78
N GLU A 349 0.68 -28.92 4.32
CA GLU A 349 0.11 -30.27 4.35
C GLU A 349 -0.21 -30.71 5.79
N ILE A 350 0.69 -30.47 6.75
CA ILE A 350 0.44 -30.76 8.18
C ILE A 350 -0.77 -29.96 8.69
N SER A 351 -0.84 -28.66 8.37
CA SER A 351 -1.96 -27.80 8.79
C SER A 351 -3.29 -28.30 8.25
N GLU A 352 -3.36 -28.64 6.96
CA GLU A 352 -4.58 -29.13 6.32
C GLU A 352 -5.08 -30.44 6.96
N LYS A 353 -4.17 -31.36 7.30
CA LYS A 353 -4.52 -32.62 7.94
C LYS A 353 -5.01 -32.42 9.38
N ILE A 354 -4.44 -31.48 10.13
CA ILE A 354 -4.92 -31.14 11.48
C ILE A 354 -6.29 -30.45 11.39
N ASP A 355 -6.46 -29.51 10.46
CA ASP A 355 -7.72 -28.79 10.26
C ASP A 355 -8.88 -29.73 9.86
N ALA A 356 -8.58 -30.76 9.07
CA ALA A 356 -9.54 -31.80 8.71
C ALA A 356 -10.10 -32.57 9.93
N VAL A 357 -9.38 -32.62 11.05
CA VAL A 357 -9.84 -33.23 12.31
C VAL A 357 -10.64 -32.22 13.15
N MET A 358 -10.21 -30.96 13.13
CA MET A 358 -10.83 -29.90 13.94
C MET A 358 -12.25 -29.56 13.50
N VAL A 359 -12.57 -29.67 12.21
CA VAL A 359 -13.90 -29.35 11.69
C VAL A 359 -14.97 -30.33 12.20
N PRO A 360 -14.83 -31.65 12.02
CA PRO A 360 -15.78 -32.62 12.56
C PRO A 360 -15.83 -32.60 14.10
N LEU A 361 -14.70 -32.41 14.77
CA LEU A 361 -14.64 -32.33 16.24
C LEU A 361 -15.44 -31.12 16.78
N ARG A 362 -15.41 -29.97 16.10
CA ARG A 362 -16.23 -28.80 16.46
C ARG A 362 -17.73 -29.06 16.27
N ASN A 363 -18.10 -29.80 15.22
CA ASN A 363 -19.49 -30.18 14.98
C ASN A 363 -19.99 -31.15 16.07
N ILE A 364 -19.19 -32.14 16.46
CA ILE A 364 -19.54 -33.02 17.59
C ILE A 364 -19.65 -32.22 18.89
N TYR A 365 -18.75 -31.27 19.13
CA TYR A 365 -18.80 -30.41 20.31
C TYR A 365 -20.05 -29.53 20.36
N SER A 366 -20.46 -28.93 19.23
CA SER A 366 -21.71 -28.14 19.16
C SER A 366 -22.93 -29.03 19.38
N ILE A 367 -22.94 -30.24 18.80
CA ILE A 367 -23.98 -31.25 19.05
C ILE A 367 -24.04 -31.62 20.53
N GLY A 368 -22.89 -31.88 21.17
CA GLY A 368 -22.79 -32.18 22.60
C GLY A 368 -23.25 -31.04 23.50
N LYS A 369 -23.03 -29.79 23.09
CA LYS A 369 -23.56 -28.60 23.77
C LYS A 369 -25.08 -28.53 23.68
N ASN A 370 -25.66 -28.93 22.55
CA ASN A 370 -27.11 -28.95 22.33
C ASN A 370 -27.81 -30.16 22.98
N LEU A 371 -27.05 -31.20 23.39
CA LEU A 371 -27.54 -32.30 24.23
C LEU A 371 -27.71 -31.92 25.72
N LYS A 372 -27.17 -30.77 26.16
CA LYS A 372 -27.51 -30.20 27.48
C LYS A 372 -28.81 -29.40 27.37
N ASN A 373 -29.92 -30.13 27.40
CA ASN A 373 -31.20 -29.72 27.96
C ASN A 373 -32.03 -30.98 28.24
#